data_AF-A0A9D8BEG9-F1
#
_entry.id   AF-A0A9D8BEG9-F1
#
_cell.length_a   1.000
_cell.length_b   1.000
_cell.length_c   1.000
_cell.angle_alpha   90.00
_cell.angle_beta   90.00
_cell.angle_gamma   90.00
#
_symmetry.space_group_name_H-M   'P 1'
#
loop_
_entity.id
_entity.type
_entity.pdbx_description
1 polymer ?
#
loop_
_entity_poly.entity_id
_entity_poly.type
_entity_poly.pdbx_seq_one_letter_code
_entity_poly.pdbx_strand_id
1 'polypeptide(L)'
;MDHLIDLYRCKLSLPDATFMYIDHEDAMVATVFKVTQIGKPDLILKVCSRKGDFLREAYFLDRFAGKIPVPKIVALVEPIQDETGAILMEHLGGELLKEETMTNALA
;
A
#
# COMPACT_ATOMS: atom_id res chain seq x y z
N MET A 1 -12.95 9.99 5.99
CA MET A 1 -11.59 9.40 6.00
C MET A 1 -11.38 8.61 7.29
N ASP A 2 -11.76 9.18 8.44
CA ASP A 2 -11.63 8.54 9.77
C ASP A 2 -12.31 7.17 9.89
N HIS A 3 -13.55 7.04 9.40
CA HIS A 3 -14.25 5.74 9.39
C HIS A 3 -13.52 4.64 8.59
N LEU A 4 -12.76 5.01 7.55
CA LEU A 4 -11.99 4.07 6.75
C LEU A 4 -10.76 3.59 7.52
N ILE A 5 -10.08 4.52 8.21
CA ILE A 5 -8.92 4.23 9.05
C ILE A 5 -9.35 3.29 10.19
N ASP A 6 -10.46 3.58 10.87
CA ASP A 6 -10.95 2.73 11.97
C ASP A 6 -11.33 1.32 11.51
N LEU A 7 -11.97 1.20 10.34
CA LEU A 7 -12.30 -0.09 9.72
C LEU A 7 -11.04 -0.93 9.51
N TYR A 8 -10.03 -0.38 8.83
CA TYR A 8 -8.82 -1.13 8.51
C TYR A 8 -7.90 -1.33 9.72
N ARG A 9 -7.91 -0.41 10.69
CA ARG A 9 -7.25 -0.59 11.99
C ARG A 9 -7.78 -1.84 12.69
N CYS A 10 -9.09 -2.03 12.68
CA CYS A 10 -9.75 -3.21 13.25
C CYS A 10 -9.45 -4.47 12.44
N LYS A 11 -9.72 -4.46 11.13
CA LYS A 11 -9.54 -5.63 10.26
C LYS A 11 -8.11 -6.17 10.22
N LEU A 12 -7.11 -5.28 10.30
CA LEU A 12 -5.70 -5.64 10.25
C LEU A 12 -5.09 -5.85 11.65
N SER A 13 -5.87 -5.72 12.73
CA SER A 13 -5.40 -5.83 14.11
C SER A 13 -4.22 -4.89 14.42
N LEU A 14 -4.35 -3.61 14.03
CA LEU A 14 -3.32 -2.57 14.17
C LEU A 14 -3.74 -1.45 15.15
N PRO A 15 -4.09 -1.77 16.42
CA PRO A 15 -4.74 -0.81 17.32
C PRO A 15 -3.93 0.47 17.56
N ASP A 16 -2.61 0.35 17.70
CA ASP A 16 -1.69 1.46 18.02
C ASP A 16 -1.02 2.08 16.78
N ALA A 17 -1.45 1.70 15.58
CA ALA A 17 -0.85 2.23 14.37
C ALA A 17 -1.37 3.64 14.05
N THR A 18 -0.49 4.45 13.50
CA THR A 18 -0.82 5.76 12.93
C THR A 18 -0.93 5.62 11.41
N PHE A 19 -1.99 6.17 10.84
CA PHE A 19 -2.27 6.13 9.41
C PHE A 19 -2.09 7.55 8.87
N MET A 20 -1.07 7.75 8.04
CA MET A 20 -0.84 9.02 7.35
C MET A 20 -1.27 8.88 5.91
N TYR A 21 -2.23 9.67 5.49
CA TYR A 21 -2.66 9.71 4.08
C TYR A 21 -1.50 10.17 3.20
N ILE A 22 -1.27 9.46 2.10
CA ILE A 22 -0.33 9.87 1.06
C ILE A 22 -1.15 10.44 -0.09
N ASP A 23 -1.03 11.74 -0.28
CA ASP A 23 -1.61 12.38 -1.45
C ASP A 23 -0.71 12.12 -2.66
N HIS A 24 -1.30 11.73 -3.78
CA HIS A 24 -0.59 11.50 -5.02
C HIS A 24 -1.46 12.03 -6.15
N GLU A 25 -0.92 12.91 -6.99
CA GLU A 25 -1.69 13.56 -8.06
C GLU A 25 -2.29 12.52 -9.05
N ASP A 26 -1.63 11.39 -9.24
CA ASP A 26 -2.15 10.23 -10.00
C ASP A 26 -2.94 9.20 -9.17
N ALA A 27 -3.44 9.53 -7.98
CA ALA A 27 -4.23 8.63 -7.11
C ALA A 27 -5.62 8.29 -7.66
N MET A 28 -5.76 8.05 -8.97
CA MET A 28 -7.02 7.76 -9.67
C MET A 28 -7.62 6.39 -9.30
N VAL A 29 -6.89 5.53 -8.59
CA VAL A 29 -7.23 4.09 -8.48
C VAL A 29 -7.39 3.61 -7.04
N ALA A 30 -6.62 4.14 -6.08
CA ALA A 30 -6.62 3.69 -4.69
C ALA A 30 -6.30 4.83 -3.72
N THR A 31 -6.89 4.78 -2.52
CA THR A 31 -6.49 5.61 -1.38
C THR A 31 -5.30 4.95 -0.70
N VAL A 32 -4.23 5.70 -0.46
CA VAL A 32 -2.97 5.14 0.07
C VAL A 32 -2.66 5.76 1.43
N PHE A 33 -2.25 4.91 2.37
CA PHE A 33 -1.79 5.33 3.70
C PHE A 33 -0.41 4.75 3.98
N LYS A 34 0.47 5.57 4.55
CA LYS A 34 1.61 5.09 5.31
C LYS A 34 1.14 4.70 6.71
N VAL A 35 1.44 3.47 7.12
CA VAL A 35 1.07 2.93 8.42
C VAL A 35 2.33 2.77 9.26
N THR A 36 2.37 3.42 10.42
CA THR A 36 3.52 3.41 11.32
C THR A 36 3.12 2.91 12.70
N GLN A 37 4.01 2.14 13.35
CA GLN A 37 3.82 1.66 14.71
C GLN A 37 5.17 1.65 15.43
N ILE A 38 5.19 2.05 16.70
CA ILE A 38 6.44 2.12 17.49
C ILE A 38 7.14 0.76 17.50
N GLY A 39 8.43 0.76 17.16
CA GLY A 39 9.26 -0.45 17.16
C GLY A 39 8.99 -1.43 16.02
N LYS A 40 8.14 -1.07 15.05
CA LYS A 40 7.84 -1.90 13.87
C LYS A 40 8.25 -1.17 12.58
N PRO A 41 8.56 -1.90 11.50
CA PRO A 41 8.79 -1.28 10.20
C PRO A 41 7.53 -0.57 9.73
N ASP A 42 7.73 0.51 8.98
CA ASP A 42 6.65 1.20 8.28
C ASP A 42 6.03 0.27 7.22
N LEU A 43 4.72 0.44 6.99
CA LEU A 43 3.96 -0.31 6.00
C LEU A 43 3.20 0.65 5.10
N ILE A 44 2.76 0.14 3.95
CA ILE A 44 1.82 0.82 3.06
C ILE A 44 0.50 0.06 3.06
N LEU A 45 -0.59 0.77 3.33
CA LEU A 45 -1.95 0.30 3.12
C LEU A 45 -2.50 0.95 1.85
N LYS A 46 -2.78 0.14 0.84
CA LYS A 46 -3.55 0.56 -0.35
C LYS A 46 -4.99 0.09 -0.21
N VAL A 47 -5.93 1.01 -0.23
CA VAL A 47 -7.37 0.74 -0.24
C VAL A 47 -7.90 0.95 -1.66
N CYS A 48 -8.34 -0.15 -2.29
CA CYS A 48 -8.77 -0.18 -3.68
C CYS A 48 -10.29 0.00 -3.77
N SER A 49 -10.72 1.08 -4.42
CA SER A 49 -12.15 1.40 -4.60
C SER A 49 -12.88 0.39 -5.49
N ARG A 50 -12.17 -0.25 -6.44
CA ARG A 50 -12.72 -1.26 -7.35
C ARG A 50 -12.10 -2.61 -7.08
N LYS A 51 -12.93 -3.66 -7.03
CA LYS A 51 -12.48 -5.06 -6.86
C LYS A 51 -11.42 -5.48 -7.88
N GLY A 52 -11.54 -5.04 -9.13
CA GLY A 52 -10.58 -5.37 -10.18
C GLY A 52 -9.18 -4.80 -9.96
N ASP A 53 -9.05 -3.68 -9.25
CA ASP A 53 -7.74 -3.07 -8.95
C ASP A 53 -7.05 -3.84 -7.83
N PHE A 54 -7.81 -4.19 -6.79
CA PHE A 54 -7.35 -5.08 -5.72
C PHE A 54 -6.84 -6.42 -6.27
N LEU A 55 -7.66 -7.12 -7.07
CA LEU A 55 -7.31 -8.45 -7.58
C LEU A 55 -6.05 -8.43 -8.45
N ARG A 56 -5.90 -7.42 -9.30
CA ARG A 56 -4.74 -7.29 -10.18
C ARG A 56 -3.48 -6.99 -9.40
N GLU A 57 -3.52 -6.04 -8.47
CA GLU A 57 -2.37 -5.68 -7.64
C GLU A 57 -1.91 -6.88 -6.81
N ALA A 58 -2.83 -7.54 -6.09
CA ALA A 58 -2.51 -8.72 -5.28
C ALA A 58 -1.92 -9.86 -6.13
N TYR A 59 -2.51 -10.12 -7.30
CA TYR A 59 -2.00 -11.13 -8.23
C TYR A 59 -0.59 -10.82 -8.72
N PHE A 60 -0.32 -9.59 -9.18
CA PHE A 60 0.99 -9.26 -9.75
C PHE A 60 2.08 -9.19 -8.67
N LEU A 61 1.77 -8.66 -7.49
CA LEU A 61 2.72 -8.66 -6.36
C LEU A 61 3.14 -10.08 -5.98
N ASP A 62 2.18 -11.00 -5.86
CA ASP A 62 2.49 -12.42 -5.59
C ASP A 62 3.25 -13.08 -6.75
N ARG A 63 2.77 -12.87 -7.98
CA ARG A 63 3.35 -13.46 -9.20
C ARG A 63 4.82 -13.07 -9.42
N PHE A 64 5.17 -11.84 -9.07
CA PHE A 64 6.51 -11.28 -9.24
C PHE A 64 7.39 -11.41 -7.99
N ALA A 65 6.84 -11.82 -6.85
CA ALA A 65 7.61 -12.09 -5.65
C ALA A 65 8.73 -13.11 -5.93
N GLY A 66 9.96 -12.75 -5.54
CA GLY A 66 11.15 -13.57 -5.78
C GLY A 66 11.68 -13.58 -7.22
N LYS A 67 11.07 -12.82 -8.14
CA LYS A 67 11.54 -12.68 -9.54
C LYS A 67 12.11 -11.31 -9.83
N ILE A 68 11.44 -10.28 -9.32
CA ILE A 68 11.90 -8.89 -9.34
C ILE A 68 11.64 -8.27 -7.96
N PRO A 69 12.32 -7.17 -7.60
CA PRO A 69 12.00 -6.45 -6.38
C PRO A 69 10.56 -5.94 -6.42
N VAL A 70 9.74 -6.42 -5.48
CA VAL A 70 8.38 -5.95 -5.21
C VAL A 70 8.16 -5.87 -3.70
N PRO A 71 7.28 -4.97 -3.23
CA PRO A 71 6.87 -4.96 -1.83
C PRO A 71 6.27 -6.32 -1.43
N LYS A 72 6.66 -6.85 -0.27
CA LYS A 72 6.04 -8.06 0.26
C LYS A 72 4.65 -7.75 0.79
N ILE A 73 3.67 -8.56 0.41
CA ILE A 73 2.32 -8.52 0.99
C ILE A 73 2.42 -9.02 2.43
N VAL A 74 1.94 -8.21 3.38
CA VAL A 74 1.83 -8.56 4.80
C VAL A 74 0.43 -9.10 5.10
N ALA A 75 -0.61 -8.47 4.56
CA ALA A 75 -1.99 -8.91 4.73
C ALA A 75 -2.88 -8.44 3.57
N LEU A 76 -3.94 -9.20 3.31
CA LEU A 76 -4.99 -8.87 2.35
C LEU A 76 -6.33 -8.76 3.08
N VAL A 77 -7.09 -7.74 2.73
CA VAL A 77 -8.51 -7.61 3.09
C VAL A 77 -9.29 -7.73 1.80
N GLU A 78 -9.91 -8.89 1.61
CA GLU A 78 -10.73 -9.17 0.43
C GLU A 78 -11.95 -8.22 0.37
N PRO A 79 -12.31 -7.70 -0.81
CA PRO A 79 -13.53 -6.92 -1.00
C PRO A 79 -14.76 -7.83 -0.83
N ILE A 80 -15.66 -7.48 0.09
CA ILE A 80 -16.91 -8.19 0.34
C ILE A 80 -18.07 -7.22 0.10
N GLN A 81 -18.92 -7.53 -0.88
CA GLN A 81 -20.08 -6.71 -1.26
C GLN A 81 -19.70 -5.23 -1.50
N ASP A 82 -20.08 -4.35 -0.56
CA ASP A 82 -19.87 -2.89 -0.62
C ASP A 82 -18.57 -2.43 0.06
N GLU A 83 -17.82 -3.34 0.68
CA GLU A 83 -16.54 -3.02 1.29
C GLU A 83 -15.42 -3.04 0.26
N THR A 84 -14.60 -1.99 0.29
CA THR A 84 -13.40 -1.90 -0.53
C THR A 84 -12.37 -2.96 -0.11
N GLY A 85 -11.59 -3.45 -1.07
CA GLY A 85 -10.49 -4.36 -0.79
C GLY A 85 -9.26 -3.55 -0.37
N ALA A 86 -8.37 -4.13 0.43
CA ALA A 86 -7.13 -3.47 0.80
C ALA A 86 -5.94 -4.41 0.88
N ILE A 87 -4.77 -3.87 0.57
CA ILE A 87 -3.48 -4.57 0.58
C ILE A 87 -2.58 -3.84 1.57
N LEU A 88 -2.16 -4.56 2.61
CA LEU A 88 -1.11 -4.11 3.52
C LEU A 88 0.20 -4.75 3.07
N MET A 89 1.21 -3.93 2.81
CA MET A 89 2.48 -4.39 2.27
C MET A 89 3.67 -3.60 2.84
N GLU A 90 4.85 -4.13 2.62
CA GLU A 90 6.13 -3.50 2.98
C GLU A 90 6.24 -2.07 2.43
N HIS A 91 6.70 -1.13 3.27
CA HIS A 91 7.14 0.18 2.80
C HIS A 91 8.56 0.07 2.28
N LEU A 92 8.74 0.27 0.97
CA LEU A 92 10.07 0.36 0.37
C LEU A 92 10.65 1.75 0.66
N GLY A 93 11.76 1.78 1.40
CA GLY A 93 12.52 3.00 1.63
C GLY A 93 13.26 3.46 0.36
N GLY A 94 13.67 4.71 0.37
CA GLY A 94 14.34 5.36 -0.76
C GLY A 94 13.76 6.74 -1.02
N GLU A 95 14.29 7.40 -2.05
CA GLU A 95 13.79 8.70 -2.50
C GLU A 95 13.15 8.54 -3.88
N LEU A 96 12.11 9.34 -4.14
CA LEU A 96 11.56 9.45 -5.49
C LEU A 96 12.67 9.96 -6.41
N LEU A 97 12.79 9.33 -7.58
CA LEU A 97 13.69 9.80 -8.61
C LEU A 97 13.27 11.20 -9.04
N LYS A 98 14.18 12.17 -8.90
CA LYS A 98 13.98 13.54 -9.37
C LYS A 98 14.78 13.75 -10.66
N GLU A 99 14.34 14.67 -11.51
CA GLU A 99 15.06 15.02 -12.75
C GLU A 99 16.53 15.37 -12.47
N GLU A 100 16.78 16.12 -11.40
CA GLU A 100 18.12 16.51 -10.93
C GLU A 100 19.00 15.33 -10.49
N THR A 101 18.41 14.17 -10.19
CA THR A 101 19.10 12.94 -9.77
C THR A 101 19.22 11.91 -10.89
N MET A 102 18.66 12.18 -12.08
CA MET A 102 18.84 11.31 -13.24
C MET A 102 20.29 11.37 -13.71
N THR A 103 20.97 10.23 -13.65
CA THR A 103 22.32 10.06 -14.20
C THR A 103 22.28 9.03 -15.31
N ASN A 104 23.13 9.20 -16.34
CA ASN A 104 23.27 8.25 -17.44
C ASN A 104 23.90 6.90 -17.03
N ALA A 105 24.20 6.69 -15.74
CA ALA A 105 24.85 5.48 -15.25
C ALA A 105 23.92 4.25 -15.25
N LEU A 106 22.61 4.46 -15.37
CA LEU A 106 21.57 3.41 -15.38
C LEU A 106 20.96 3.19 -16.77
N ALA A 107 21.50 3.83 -17.82
CA ALA A 107 21.06 3.71 -19.22
C ALA A 107 21.91 2.70 -20.00
#